data_AF-A0A968J0B8-F1
#
_entry.id   AF-A0A968J0B8-F1
#
_cell.length_a   1.000
_cell.length_b   1.000
_cell.length_c   1.000
_cell.angle_alpha   90.00
_cell.angle_beta   90.00
_cell.angle_gamma   90.00
#
_symmetry.space_group_name_H-M   'P 1'
#
loop_
_entity.id
_entity.type
_entity.pdbx_description
1 polymer ?
#
loop_
_entity_poly.entity_id
_entity_poly.type
_entity_poly.pdbx_seq_one_letter_code
_entity_poly.pdbx_strand_id
1 'polypeptide(L)'
;MFYIGDFGASPTPTPTPTPTPTPTPTPTGSVHLLMGNPSGATASTANANNYLMDKPQYALSYNNAKRIPNWVSWQLSSAWLGSTPRQDDFRPDTTLPSGWYRVTSSDYSGSGFDRGHMAPSADRTNSVSSNSATFLMTNMIPQAPDNNQGPWAKLEDYARTLVSQGNELYIVAGVYGECGTGSNGNRCTLNPSSGVSIGVPNRTWKAILVVPNGSGSALNRVNTATRLIAVDMPNAQGIRSNDWRSYRVSVDQLEARTGYNLFSNLPVTIQSVIEARVDNVSN
;
A
#
# COMPACT_ATOMS: atom_id res chain seq x y z
N MET A 1 -85.13 2.26 -10.83
CA MET A 1 -84.88 0.81 -11.03
C MET A 1 -83.51 0.70 -11.66
N PHE A 2 -82.54 0.19 -10.89
CA PHE A 2 -81.13 -0.12 -11.15
C PHE A 2 -80.32 0.71 -12.17
N TYR A 3 -79.39 1.49 -11.60
CA TYR A 3 -78.25 2.14 -12.26
C TYR A 3 -77.31 1.09 -12.88
N ILE A 4 -76.90 1.32 -14.13
CA ILE A 4 -75.82 0.61 -14.80
C ILE A 4 -74.52 1.34 -14.41
N GLY A 5 -73.67 0.68 -13.62
CA GLY A 5 -72.38 1.22 -13.18
C GLY A 5 -71.35 1.17 -14.30
N ASP A 6 -70.66 2.29 -14.49
CA ASP A 6 -69.57 2.50 -15.43
C ASP A 6 -68.31 1.77 -14.94
N PHE A 7 -67.75 0.87 -15.75
CA PHE A 7 -66.49 0.19 -15.43
C PHE A 7 -65.32 1.11 -15.79
N GLY A 8 -64.84 1.87 -14.80
CA GLY A 8 -63.62 2.67 -14.92
C GLY A 8 -62.41 1.82 -15.29
N ALA A 9 -61.67 2.27 -16.30
CA ALA A 9 -60.43 1.66 -16.75
C ALA A 9 -59.36 1.64 -15.63
N SER A 10 -58.69 0.49 -15.47
CA SER A 10 -57.56 0.32 -14.55
C SER A 10 -56.41 1.24 -14.95
N PRO A 11 -55.79 2.00 -14.03
CA PRO A 11 -54.66 2.85 -14.36
C PRO A 11 -53.44 2.03 -14.74
N THR A 12 -52.82 2.37 -15.87
CA THR A 12 -51.53 1.83 -16.32
C THR A 12 -50.43 2.18 -15.30
N PRO A 13 -49.59 1.23 -14.86
CA PRO A 13 -48.52 1.53 -13.93
C PRO A 13 -47.49 2.48 -14.57
N THR A 14 -47.24 3.61 -13.92
CA THR A 14 -46.20 4.56 -14.30
C THR A 14 -44.82 3.91 -14.19
N PRO A 15 -43.96 3.96 -15.23
CA PRO A 15 -42.61 3.43 -15.13
C PRO A 15 -41.83 4.17 -14.04
N THR A 16 -41.28 3.43 -13.09
CA THR A 16 -40.38 3.97 -12.08
C THR A 16 -39.11 4.48 -12.77
N PRO A 17 -38.67 5.73 -12.54
CA PRO A 17 -37.44 6.23 -13.12
C PRO A 17 -36.26 5.40 -12.61
N THR A 18 -35.51 4.80 -13.54
CA THR A 18 -34.20 4.19 -13.24
C THR A 18 -33.31 5.26 -12.61
N PRO A 19 -32.67 5.00 -11.45
CA PRO A 19 -31.77 5.96 -10.84
C PRO A 19 -30.63 6.28 -11.82
N THR A 20 -30.57 7.52 -12.27
CA THR A 20 -29.40 8.06 -12.98
C THR A 20 -28.19 7.88 -12.06
N PRO A 21 -27.10 7.23 -12.52
CA PRO A 21 -25.90 7.15 -11.71
C PRO A 21 -25.42 8.57 -11.42
N THR A 22 -25.46 8.95 -10.14
CA THR A 22 -24.85 10.18 -9.66
C THR A 22 -23.39 10.16 -10.12
N PRO A 23 -22.88 11.21 -10.79
CA PRO A 23 -21.47 11.29 -11.09
C PRO A 23 -20.71 11.21 -9.76
N THR A 24 -19.97 10.12 -9.57
CA THR A 24 -19.08 9.96 -8.42
C THR A 24 -18.16 11.18 -8.39
N PRO A 25 -18.15 11.97 -7.31
CA PRO A 25 -17.30 13.15 -7.23
C PRO A 25 -15.84 12.72 -7.44
N THR A 26 -15.16 13.36 -8.39
CA THR A 26 -13.71 13.26 -8.53
C THR A 26 -13.08 13.52 -7.16
N PRO A 27 -12.36 12.56 -6.54
CA PRO A 27 -11.83 12.78 -5.23
C PRO A 27 -10.78 13.89 -5.29
N THR A 28 -11.03 15.00 -4.58
CA THR A 28 -10.02 15.92 -4.06
C THR A 28 -9.17 15.20 -2.99
N GLY A 29 -8.53 14.09 -3.38
CA GLY A 29 -7.83 13.16 -2.52
C GLY A 29 -6.33 13.10 -2.79
N SER A 30 -5.58 12.57 -1.82
CA SER A 30 -4.14 12.31 -1.94
C SER A 30 -3.83 11.48 -3.18
N VAL A 31 -2.84 11.94 -3.97
CA VAL A 31 -2.34 11.21 -5.16
C VAL A 31 -1.88 9.80 -4.80
N HIS A 32 -1.49 9.58 -3.55
CA HIS A 32 -1.06 8.29 -3.01
C HIS A 32 -2.22 7.33 -2.74
N LEU A 33 -3.46 7.81 -2.69
CA LEU A 33 -4.68 7.02 -2.57
C LEU A 33 -5.52 7.07 -3.85
N LEU A 34 -4.96 7.54 -4.97
CA LEU A 34 -5.68 7.65 -6.24
C LEU A 34 -6.32 6.31 -6.65
N MET A 35 -5.59 5.21 -6.43
CA MET A 35 -6.06 3.88 -6.81
C MET A 35 -6.95 3.21 -5.75
N GLY A 36 -7.11 3.77 -4.55
CA GLY A 36 -8.00 3.21 -3.54
C GLY A 36 -7.44 3.23 -2.13
N ASN A 37 -8.29 2.82 -1.18
CA ASN A 37 -7.95 2.65 0.23
C ASN A 37 -8.07 1.15 0.58
N PRO A 38 -6.96 0.41 0.64
CA PRO A 38 -6.95 -1.06 0.71
C PRO A 38 -7.82 -1.70 1.79
N SER A 39 -7.88 -1.07 2.96
CA SER A 39 -8.52 -1.62 4.16
C SER A 39 -9.66 -0.76 4.69
N GLY A 40 -10.10 0.25 3.92
CA GLY A 40 -11.05 1.25 4.42
C GLY A 40 -10.56 2.00 5.66
N ALA A 41 -9.25 2.23 5.76
CA ALA A 41 -8.64 2.94 6.89
C ALA A 41 -9.24 4.35 7.04
N THR A 42 -9.38 4.82 8.28
CA THR A 42 -9.94 6.16 8.58
C THR A 42 -9.01 6.92 9.51
N ALA A 43 -9.00 8.25 9.45
CA ALA A 43 -8.25 9.10 10.38
C ALA A 43 -8.90 9.22 11.78
N SER A 44 -9.84 8.31 12.13
CA SER A 44 -10.46 8.25 13.44
C SER A 44 -9.62 7.38 14.38
N THR A 45 -9.33 7.88 15.58
CA THR A 45 -8.62 7.12 16.63
C THR A 45 -9.41 5.92 17.13
N ALA A 46 -10.72 5.86 16.87
CA ALA A 46 -11.54 4.67 17.10
C ALA A 46 -11.08 3.48 16.22
N ASN A 47 -10.43 3.76 15.09
CA ASN A 47 -9.86 2.75 14.19
C ASN A 47 -8.36 2.57 14.44
N ALA A 48 -7.95 2.45 15.71
CA ALA A 48 -6.55 2.53 16.14
C ALA A 48 -5.60 1.52 15.45
N ASN A 49 -6.14 0.37 15.02
CA ASN A 49 -5.35 -0.67 14.34
C ASN A 49 -5.45 -0.62 12.81
N ASN A 50 -6.17 0.35 12.27
CA ASN A 50 -6.32 0.62 10.84
C ASN A 50 -6.46 2.14 10.61
N TYR A 51 -5.55 2.90 11.23
CA TYR A 51 -5.60 4.35 11.32
C TYR A 51 -4.97 4.98 10.09
N LEU A 52 -5.75 5.74 9.31
CA LEU A 52 -5.25 6.39 8.11
C LEU A 52 -4.37 7.58 8.47
N MET A 53 -3.14 7.58 7.97
CA MET A 53 -2.25 8.73 7.99
C MET A 53 -1.92 9.11 6.54
N ASP A 54 -2.34 10.30 6.14
CA ASP A 54 -2.07 10.84 4.81
C ASP A 54 -1.00 11.93 4.92
N LYS A 55 0.13 11.71 4.26
CA LYS A 55 1.27 12.63 4.25
C LYS A 55 1.54 13.08 2.81
N PRO A 56 2.20 14.23 2.61
CA PRO A 56 2.50 14.70 1.25
C PRO A 56 3.36 13.73 0.42
N GLN A 57 4.07 12.78 1.04
CA GLN A 57 4.98 11.86 0.36
C GLN A 57 4.40 10.44 0.19
N TYR A 58 3.45 10.03 1.03
CA TYR A 58 2.84 8.70 1.01
C TYR A 58 1.63 8.68 1.96
N ALA A 59 0.73 7.73 1.77
CA ALA A 59 -0.36 7.45 2.70
C ALA A 59 -0.15 6.08 3.34
N LEU A 60 -0.64 5.86 4.55
CA LEU A 60 -0.56 4.56 5.21
C LEU A 60 -1.76 4.26 6.10
N SER A 61 -2.00 2.97 6.33
CA SER A 61 -2.79 2.50 7.48
C SER A 61 -1.83 2.07 8.58
N TYR A 62 -1.88 2.76 9.72
CA TYR A 62 -1.08 2.43 10.89
C TYR A 62 -1.81 1.47 11.82
N ASN A 63 -1.08 0.49 12.35
CA ASN A 63 -1.59 -0.45 13.34
C ASN A 63 -1.01 -0.15 14.71
N ASN A 64 -1.76 0.52 15.59
CA ASN A 64 -1.25 0.92 16.90
C ASN A 64 -0.88 -0.27 17.80
N ALA A 65 -1.60 -1.40 17.71
CA ALA A 65 -1.28 -2.60 18.48
C ALA A 65 0.06 -3.22 18.04
N LYS A 66 0.32 -3.28 16.73
CA LYS A 66 1.57 -3.84 16.17
C LYS A 66 2.71 -2.81 16.09
N ARG A 67 2.40 -1.52 16.17
CA ARG A 67 3.32 -0.38 16.08
C ARG A 67 4.09 -0.29 14.75
N ILE A 68 3.48 -0.81 13.68
CA ILE A 68 3.98 -0.84 12.31
C ILE A 68 2.83 -0.53 11.35
N PRO A 69 3.07 -0.14 10.09
CA PRO A 69 1.99 0.00 9.12
C PRO A 69 1.38 -1.37 8.75
N ASN A 70 0.07 -1.40 8.52
CA ASN A 70 -0.58 -2.50 7.82
C ASN A 70 -0.18 -2.48 6.34
N TRP A 71 -0.22 -1.29 5.74
CA TRP A 71 0.20 -0.99 4.38
C TRP A 71 0.61 0.49 4.28
N VAL A 72 1.44 0.78 3.28
CA VAL A 72 1.83 2.12 2.83
C VAL A 72 1.60 2.19 1.32
N SER A 73 0.96 3.25 0.87
CA SER A 73 0.64 3.53 -0.53
C SER A 73 1.34 4.80 -0.99
N TRP A 74 1.93 4.79 -2.18
CA TRP A 74 2.60 5.96 -2.74
C TRP A 74 2.60 5.95 -4.27
N GLN A 75 2.65 7.16 -4.82
CA GLN A 75 2.92 7.35 -6.25
C GLN A 75 4.43 7.44 -6.44
N LEU A 76 4.96 6.81 -7.47
CA LEU A 76 6.33 7.02 -7.91
C LEU A 76 6.34 7.48 -9.37
N SER A 77 6.93 8.64 -9.61
CA SER A 77 7.10 9.24 -10.93
C SER A 77 8.41 10.03 -10.94
N SER A 78 8.83 10.52 -12.10
CA SER A 78 10.05 11.33 -12.22
C SER A 78 10.02 12.60 -11.34
N ALA A 79 8.83 13.12 -11.00
CA ALA A 79 8.66 14.29 -10.14
C ALA A 79 9.08 14.06 -8.67
N TRP A 80 9.11 12.80 -8.23
CA TRP A 80 9.57 12.42 -6.88
C TRP A 80 11.07 12.15 -6.80
N LEU A 81 11.74 12.08 -7.95
CA LEU A 81 13.15 11.78 -8.08
C LEU A 81 13.96 13.05 -8.33
N GLY A 82 15.13 13.11 -7.71
CA GLY A 82 16.10 14.20 -7.83
C GLY A 82 17.47 13.74 -7.33
N SER A 83 18.28 14.69 -6.87
CA SER A 83 19.66 14.46 -6.41
C SER A 83 19.84 14.58 -4.90
N THR A 84 18.75 14.68 -4.13
CA THR A 84 18.82 14.81 -2.67
C THR A 84 19.48 13.57 -2.06
N PRO A 85 20.55 13.74 -1.25
CA PRO A 85 21.17 12.64 -0.53
C PRO A 85 20.21 11.98 0.47
N ARG A 86 20.47 10.73 0.80
CA ARG A 86 19.77 10.02 1.87
C ARG A 86 19.99 10.74 3.21
N GLN A 87 18.91 10.97 3.97
CA GLN A 87 18.99 11.73 5.23
C GLN A 87 19.37 10.88 6.45
N ASP A 88 19.00 9.60 6.48
CA ASP A 88 19.29 8.66 7.58
C ASP A 88 18.84 9.14 8.97
N ASP A 89 17.83 10.00 9.02
CA ASP A 89 17.30 10.65 10.22
C ASP A 89 16.09 9.89 10.80
N PHE A 90 16.29 8.60 11.10
CA PHE A 90 15.27 7.73 11.70
C PHE A 90 14.70 8.34 12.98
N ARG A 91 13.40 8.66 12.97
CA ARG A 91 12.79 9.40 14.08
C ARG A 91 11.33 9.03 14.34
N PRO A 92 10.86 9.21 15.58
CA PRO A 92 9.45 9.01 15.89
C PRO A 92 8.55 9.95 15.11
N ASP A 93 7.38 9.46 14.73
CA ASP A 93 6.37 10.28 14.07
C ASP A 93 5.54 11.06 15.09
N THR A 94 5.73 12.38 15.12
CA THR A 94 5.05 13.27 16.07
C THR A 94 3.58 13.49 15.71
N THR A 95 3.12 13.06 14.52
CA THR A 95 1.72 13.17 14.10
C THR A 95 0.85 12.00 14.59
N LEU A 96 1.44 11.01 15.27
CA LEU A 96 0.65 9.96 15.93
C LEU A 96 -0.22 10.56 17.06
N PRO A 97 -1.46 10.07 17.23
CA PRO A 97 -2.37 10.50 18.29
C PRO A 97 -1.72 10.52 19.67
N SER A 98 -2.15 11.47 20.51
CA SER A 98 -1.69 11.56 21.89
C SER A 98 -1.96 10.25 22.64
N GLY A 99 -0.99 9.81 23.46
CA GLY A 99 -1.05 8.57 24.22
C GLY A 99 -0.63 7.32 23.44
N TRP A 100 -0.46 7.38 22.12
CA TRP A 100 0.10 6.27 21.36
C TRP A 100 1.62 6.28 21.47
N TYR A 101 2.20 5.08 21.60
CA TYR A 101 3.66 4.95 21.64
C TYR A 101 4.26 5.33 20.29
N ARG A 102 5.23 6.25 20.29
CA ARG A 102 5.93 6.66 19.09
C ARG A 102 7.23 5.88 19.00
N VAL A 103 7.24 4.90 18.10
CA VAL A 103 8.41 4.06 17.86
C VAL A 103 9.64 4.92 17.56
N THR A 104 10.75 4.57 18.19
CA THR A 104 12.05 5.22 18.05
C THR A 104 13.00 4.33 17.24
N SER A 105 14.05 4.95 16.70
CA SER A 105 15.12 4.18 16.06
C SER A 105 15.74 3.15 17.02
N SER A 106 15.93 3.49 18.31
CA SER A 106 16.55 2.61 19.30
C SER A 106 15.75 1.35 19.60
N ASP A 107 14.44 1.33 19.33
CA ASP A 107 13.60 0.15 19.60
C ASP A 107 13.97 -1.07 18.73
N TYR A 108 14.71 -0.84 17.64
CA TYR A 108 15.19 -1.87 16.72
C TYR A 108 16.61 -2.34 17.04
N SER A 109 17.35 -1.61 17.87
CA SER A 109 18.77 -1.86 18.11
C SER A 109 19.01 -3.24 18.73
N GLY A 110 19.95 -4.00 18.18
CA GLY A 110 20.29 -5.35 18.67
C GLY A 110 19.24 -6.42 18.40
N SER A 111 18.13 -6.11 17.72
CA SER A 111 17.05 -7.06 17.46
C SER A 111 17.41 -8.16 16.46
N GLY A 112 18.36 -7.89 15.56
CA GLY A 112 18.64 -8.74 14.39
C GLY A 112 17.73 -8.45 13.19
N PHE A 113 16.89 -7.41 13.25
CA PHE A 113 16.08 -6.91 12.15
C PHE A 113 16.52 -5.51 11.73
N ASP A 114 16.45 -5.23 10.44
CA ASP A 114 16.62 -3.90 9.87
C ASP A 114 15.38 -3.04 10.14
N ARG A 115 15.57 -1.71 10.08
CA ARG A 115 14.49 -0.72 9.97
C ARG A 115 14.04 -0.68 8.50
N GLY A 116 13.20 -1.64 8.13
CA GLY A 116 12.76 -1.86 6.76
C GLY A 116 11.77 -0.79 6.31
N HIS A 117 12.10 -0.06 5.26
CA HIS A 117 11.19 0.95 4.70
C HIS A 117 10.06 0.29 3.91
N MET A 118 8.84 0.79 4.05
CA MET A 118 7.77 0.49 3.10
C MET A 118 7.85 1.41 1.88
N ALA A 119 7.73 2.73 2.07
CA ALA A 119 8.07 3.73 1.06
C ALA A 119 9.59 4.04 1.15
N PRO A 120 10.41 3.65 0.15
CA PRO A 120 11.86 3.71 0.28
C PRO A 120 12.41 5.12 0.09
N SER A 121 13.52 5.43 0.76
CA SER A 121 14.23 6.72 0.64
C SER A 121 14.56 7.08 -0.82
N ALA A 122 14.99 6.10 -1.63
CA ALA A 122 15.36 6.34 -3.02
C ALA A 122 14.19 6.72 -3.94
N ASP A 123 12.94 6.55 -3.48
CA ASP A 123 11.74 6.99 -4.21
C ASP A 123 11.37 8.45 -3.89
N ARG A 124 12.09 9.11 -2.98
CA ARG A 124 11.83 10.49 -2.52
C ARG A 124 13.14 11.27 -2.46
N THR A 125 13.68 11.63 -3.61
CA THR A 125 14.96 12.38 -3.73
C THR A 125 14.80 13.76 -4.36
N ASN A 126 13.56 14.21 -4.58
CA ASN A 126 13.25 15.54 -5.09
C ASN A 126 13.51 16.68 -4.09
N SER A 127 13.48 16.42 -2.78
CA SER A 127 13.85 17.40 -1.76
C SER A 127 14.29 16.73 -0.46
N VAL A 128 15.04 17.47 0.36
CA VAL A 128 15.46 17.05 1.73
C VAL A 128 14.25 16.67 2.58
N SER A 129 13.19 17.48 2.57
CA SER A 129 11.98 17.21 3.35
C SER A 129 11.25 15.94 2.88
N SER A 130 11.22 15.70 1.57
CA SER A 130 10.63 14.51 0.97
C SER A 130 11.40 13.25 1.37
N ASN A 131 12.73 13.29 1.27
CA ASN A 131 13.58 12.17 1.67
C ASN A 131 13.49 11.88 3.17
N SER A 132 13.65 12.90 4.00
CA SER A 132 13.54 12.81 5.46
C SER A 132 12.20 12.24 5.91
N ALA A 133 11.10 12.51 5.20
CA ALA A 133 9.79 11.94 5.54
C ALA A 133 9.77 10.41 5.47
N THR A 134 10.61 9.77 4.64
CA THR A 134 10.69 8.31 4.55
C THR A 134 11.29 7.66 5.81
N PHE A 135 12.02 8.43 6.63
CA PHE A 135 12.66 7.99 7.86
C PHE A 135 11.78 8.09 9.12
N LEU A 136 10.51 8.45 8.98
CA LEU A 136 9.55 8.35 10.07
C LEU A 136 9.31 6.88 10.44
N MET A 137 9.36 6.55 11.73
CA MET A 137 9.21 5.15 12.18
C MET A 137 7.83 4.54 11.89
N THR A 138 6.82 5.35 11.57
CA THR A 138 5.52 4.89 11.05
C THR A 138 5.59 4.25 9.67
N ASN A 139 6.68 4.48 8.92
CA ASN A 139 7.00 3.85 7.63
C ASN A 139 7.92 2.62 7.77
N MET A 140 8.24 2.21 9.01
CA MET A 140 9.19 1.13 9.27
C MET A 140 8.51 -0.15 9.73
N ILE A 141 9.11 -1.28 9.35
CA ILE A 141 8.83 -2.61 9.89
C ILE A 141 10.12 -3.28 10.37
N PRO A 142 10.04 -4.27 11.28
CA PRO A 142 11.13 -5.21 11.51
C PRO A 142 11.30 -6.11 10.28
N GLN A 143 12.32 -5.84 9.46
CA GLN A 143 12.59 -6.59 8.23
C GLN A 143 13.87 -7.41 8.36
N ALA A 144 13.83 -8.69 7.97
CA ALA A 144 15.02 -9.53 7.94
C ALA A 144 16.05 -8.91 6.98
N PRO A 145 17.33 -8.79 7.38
CA PRO A 145 18.36 -8.18 6.55
C PRO A 145 18.47 -8.79 5.14
N ASP A 146 18.29 -10.11 5.02
CA ASP A 146 18.34 -10.78 3.73
C ASP A 146 17.12 -10.52 2.85
N ASN A 147 15.97 -10.19 3.43
CA ASN A 147 14.81 -9.70 2.68
C ASN A 147 15.07 -8.26 2.22
N ASN A 148 15.37 -7.36 3.17
CA ASN A 148 15.55 -5.92 2.96
C ASN A 148 16.64 -5.61 1.92
N GLN A 149 17.82 -6.21 2.09
CA GLN A 149 19.02 -5.91 1.29
C GLN A 149 19.15 -6.83 0.06
N GLY A 150 18.19 -7.72 -0.15
CA GLY A 150 18.19 -8.69 -1.24
C GLY A 150 17.02 -8.46 -2.21
N PRO A 151 16.04 -9.37 -2.29
CA PRO A 151 14.96 -9.28 -3.26
C PRO A 151 14.09 -8.02 -3.09
N TRP A 152 13.91 -7.51 -1.87
CA TRP A 152 13.12 -6.28 -1.65
C TRP A 152 13.77 -5.06 -2.31
N ALA A 153 15.05 -4.80 -2.01
CA ALA A 153 15.82 -3.72 -2.65
C ALA A 153 15.87 -3.86 -4.17
N LYS A 154 16.06 -5.08 -4.70
CA LYS A 154 16.08 -5.33 -6.15
C LYS A 154 14.74 -4.99 -6.82
N LEU A 155 13.61 -5.25 -6.17
CA LEU A 155 12.29 -4.84 -6.69
C LEU A 155 12.12 -3.31 -6.64
N GLU A 156 12.64 -2.64 -5.62
CA GLU A 156 12.64 -1.18 -5.53
C GLU A 156 13.47 -0.53 -6.64
N ASP A 157 14.65 -1.07 -6.93
CA ASP A 157 15.48 -0.65 -8.07
C ASP A 157 14.76 -0.85 -9.40
N TYR A 158 14.05 -1.98 -9.54
CA TYR A 158 13.27 -2.26 -10.74
C TYR A 158 12.11 -1.27 -10.92
N ALA A 159 11.42 -0.90 -9.84
CA ALA A 159 10.37 0.12 -9.89
C ALA A 159 10.91 1.46 -10.41
N ARG A 160 12.08 1.91 -9.93
CA ARG A 160 12.73 3.12 -10.46
C ARG A 160 13.17 2.99 -11.91
N THR A 161 13.57 1.79 -12.34
CA THR A 161 13.87 1.50 -13.75
C THR A 161 12.62 1.66 -14.64
N LEU A 162 11.45 1.22 -14.17
CA LEU A 162 10.20 1.43 -14.91
C LEU A 162 9.85 2.92 -15.05
N VAL A 163 10.14 3.72 -14.03
CA VAL A 163 9.94 5.18 -14.07
C VAL A 163 10.84 5.82 -15.12
N SER A 164 12.12 5.44 -15.18
CA SER A 164 13.05 5.95 -16.21
C SER A 164 12.65 5.50 -17.63
N GLN A 165 11.90 4.42 -17.77
CA GLN A 165 11.30 3.94 -19.03
C GLN A 165 10.00 4.67 -19.41
N GLY A 166 9.64 5.76 -18.73
CA GLY A 166 8.49 6.59 -19.10
C GLY A 166 7.16 6.14 -18.49
N ASN A 167 7.20 5.54 -17.30
CA ASN A 167 6.00 5.18 -16.55
C ASN A 167 5.86 6.05 -15.28
N GLU A 168 4.63 6.16 -14.79
CA GLU A 168 4.33 6.48 -13.40
C GLU A 168 3.74 5.22 -12.73
N LEU A 169 4.10 5.02 -11.47
CA LEU A 169 3.74 3.84 -10.70
C LEU A 169 2.84 4.22 -9.53
N TYR A 170 1.86 3.37 -9.26
CA TYR A 170 1.06 3.42 -8.04
C TYR A 170 1.35 2.16 -7.25
N ILE A 171 2.00 2.34 -6.11
CA ILE A 171 2.60 1.26 -5.33
C ILE A 171 1.88 1.18 -4.00
N VAL A 172 1.48 -0.03 -3.63
CA VAL A 172 1.05 -0.36 -2.27
C VAL A 172 1.93 -1.49 -1.76
N ALA A 173 2.51 -1.31 -0.58
CA ALA A 173 3.31 -2.32 0.08
C ALA A 173 2.85 -2.49 1.52
N GLY A 174 3.09 -3.65 2.10
CA GLY A 174 2.73 -3.89 3.48
C GLY A 174 3.23 -5.22 3.99
N VAL A 175 2.66 -5.63 5.11
CA VAL A 175 3.05 -6.86 5.81
C VAL A 175 1.82 -7.61 6.30
N TYR A 176 1.97 -8.92 6.48
CA TYR A 176 0.99 -9.73 7.19
C TYR A 176 1.67 -10.90 7.93
N GLY A 177 0.86 -11.62 8.69
CA GLY A 177 1.31 -12.70 9.55
C GLY A 177 2.22 -12.23 10.68
N GLU A 178 2.84 -13.19 11.36
CA GLU A 178 3.62 -12.99 12.58
C GLU A 178 4.80 -13.97 12.61
N CYS A 179 5.84 -13.62 13.37
CA CYS A 179 7.03 -14.44 13.58
C CYS A 179 7.95 -14.52 12.36
N GLY A 180 8.60 -13.40 12.04
CA GLY A 180 9.67 -13.35 11.04
C GLY A 180 11.01 -13.86 11.59
N THR A 181 11.96 -14.13 10.69
CA THR A 181 13.30 -14.64 11.07
C THR A 181 14.38 -13.63 10.67
N GLY A 182 14.92 -12.92 11.66
CA GLY A 182 16.05 -12.00 11.49
C GLY A 182 17.39 -12.69 11.77
N SER A 183 18.48 -11.91 11.83
CA SER A 183 19.83 -12.42 12.11
C SER A 183 19.95 -13.13 13.46
N ASN A 184 19.09 -12.78 14.43
CA ASN A 184 19.05 -13.38 15.77
C ASN A 184 17.97 -14.48 15.90
N GLY A 185 17.52 -15.03 14.76
CA GLY A 185 16.53 -16.09 14.68
C GLY A 185 15.08 -15.59 14.63
N ASN A 186 14.14 -16.53 14.83
CA ASN A 186 12.72 -16.26 14.78
C ASN A 186 12.28 -15.34 15.94
N ARG A 187 11.45 -14.33 15.64
CA ARG A 187 10.85 -13.41 16.61
C ARG A 187 9.47 -13.00 16.15
N CYS A 188 8.48 -13.02 17.05
CA CYS A 188 7.14 -12.51 16.78
C CYS A 188 6.97 -11.04 17.22
N THR A 189 7.80 -10.58 18.16
CA THR A 189 7.88 -9.18 18.57
C THR A 189 9.33 -8.75 18.81
N LEU A 190 9.60 -7.46 18.63
CA LEU A 190 10.75 -6.79 19.24
C LEU A 190 10.33 -6.31 20.63
N ASN A 191 11.16 -6.57 21.64
CA ASN A 191 10.90 -6.18 23.04
C ASN A 191 12.01 -5.25 23.54
N PRO A 192 12.06 -3.99 23.07
CA PRO A 192 13.01 -2.99 23.55
C PRO A 192 12.86 -2.68 25.04
N SER A 193 13.89 -2.05 25.61
CA SER A 193 13.91 -1.61 27.02
C SER A 193 12.85 -0.57 27.35
N SER A 194 12.22 0.04 26.35
CA SER A 194 11.06 0.94 26.49
C SER A 194 9.79 0.22 27.00
N GLY A 195 9.79 -1.12 27.04
CA GLY A 195 8.70 -1.92 27.61
C GLY A 195 7.49 -2.11 26.68
N VAL A 196 7.56 -1.61 25.45
CA VAL A 196 6.55 -1.88 24.43
C VAL A 196 6.99 -3.01 23.51
N SER A 197 6.03 -3.71 22.90
CA SER A 197 6.30 -4.72 21.87
C SER A 197 6.00 -4.19 20.48
N ILE A 198 6.93 -4.36 19.54
CA ILE A 198 6.73 -4.06 18.12
C ILE A 198 6.51 -5.38 17.39
N GLY A 199 5.43 -5.51 16.63
CA GLY A 199 5.12 -6.74 15.90
C GLY A 199 6.15 -7.03 14.81
N VAL A 200 6.55 -8.29 14.69
CA VAL A 200 7.44 -8.77 13.63
C VAL A 200 6.61 -9.64 12.66
N PRO A 201 6.35 -9.15 11.44
CA PRO A 201 5.62 -9.92 10.45
C PRO A 201 6.49 -11.04 9.88
N ASN A 202 5.88 -12.12 9.39
CA ASN A 202 6.61 -13.17 8.66
C ASN A 202 6.55 -13.00 7.14
N ARG A 203 5.74 -12.06 6.63
CA ARG A 203 5.58 -11.80 5.20
C ARG A 203 5.64 -10.31 4.88
N THR A 204 6.34 -9.97 3.79
CA THR A 204 6.36 -8.64 3.17
C THR A 204 5.80 -8.74 1.76
N TRP A 205 4.92 -7.83 1.38
CA TRP A 205 4.28 -7.85 0.06
C TRP A 205 4.31 -6.47 -0.58
N LYS A 206 4.27 -6.43 -1.92
CA LYS A 206 4.22 -5.19 -2.71
C LYS A 206 3.44 -5.43 -3.99
N ALA A 207 2.54 -4.51 -4.32
CA ALA A 207 1.81 -4.44 -5.57
C ALA A 207 2.14 -3.11 -6.28
N ILE A 208 2.44 -3.18 -7.58
CA ILE A 208 2.91 -2.08 -8.41
C ILE A 208 2.06 -2.04 -9.67
N LEU A 209 1.20 -1.04 -9.78
CA LEU A 209 0.47 -0.75 -11.01
C LEU A 209 1.33 0.15 -11.90
N VAL A 210 1.68 -0.32 -13.09
CA VAL A 210 2.58 0.36 -14.03
C VAL A 210 1.76 1.09 -15.08
N VAL A 211 1.72 2.42 -15.00
CA VAL A 211 0.92 3.25 -15.90
C VAL A 211 1.85 4.05 -16.81
N PRO A 212 1.82 3.85 -18.14
CA PRO A 212 2.57 4.70 -19.04
C PRO A 212 2.21 6.18 -18.85
N ASN A 213 3.23 7.04 -18.93
CA ASN A 213 3.03 8.48 -18.89
C ASN A 213 2.12 8.91 -20.05
N GLY A 214 1.25 9.89 -19.79
CA GLY A 214 0.29 10.36 -20.78
C GLY A 214 -0.51 11.56 -20.28
N SER A 215 -1.44 12.03 -21.10
CA SER A 215 -2.40 13.06 -20.70
C SER A 215 -3.50 12.50 -19.79
N GLY A 216 -4.18 13.39 -19.06
CA GLY A 216 -5.24 13.01 -18.13
C GLY A 216 -4.74 12.37 -16.83
N SER A 217 -5.68 11.93 -15.98
CA SER A 217 -5.33 11.20 -14.75
C SER A 217 -4.84 9.80 -15.06
N ALA A 218 -3.93 9.28 -14.24
CA ALA A 218 -3.49 7.89 -14.35
C ALA A 218 -4.66 6.91 -14.22
N LEU A 219 -5.64 7.20 -13.35
CA LEU A 219 -6.84 6.39 -13.16
C LEU A 219 -7.58 6.12 -14.48
N ASN A 220 -7.67 7.13 -15.37
CA ASN A 220 -8.33 7.01 -16.67
C ASN A 220 -7.49 6.29 -17.73
N ARG A 221 -6.19 6.11 -17.49
CA ARG A 221 -5.27 5.41 -18.41
C ARG A 221 -5.14 3.92 -18.10
N VAL A 222 -5.63 3.46 -16.95
CA VAL A 222 -5.61 2.05 -16.57
C VAL A 222 -6.68 1.29 -17.35
N ASN A 223 -6.31 0.14 -17.90
CA ASN A 223 -7.17 -0.74 -18.67
C ASN A 223 -6.76 -2.21 -18.45
N THR A 224 -7.46 -3.14 -19.12
CA THR A 224 -7.23 -4.59 -18.98
C THR A 224 -5.88 -5.09 -19.53
N ALA A 225 -5.10 -4.24 -20.20
CA ALA A 225 -3.73 -4.52 -20.62
C ALA A 225 -2.68 -3.85 -19.72
N THR A 226 -3.09 -3.04 -18.74
CA THR A 226 -2.16 -2.41 -17.79
C THR A 226 -1.40 -3.47 -17.00
N ARG A 227 -0.08 -3.30 -16.91
CA ARG A 227 0.79 -4.21 -16.19
C ARG A 227 0.65 -4.01 -14.69
N LEU A 228 0.44 -5.10 -13.98
CA LEU A 228 0.32 -5.15 -12.53
C LEU A 228 1.31 -6.20 -11.99
N ILE A 229 2.26 -5.75 -11.19
CA ILE A 229 3.27 -6.62 -10.57
C ILE A 229 2.89 -6.79 -9.11
N ALA A 230 2.76 -8.02 -8.63
CA ALA A 230 2.57 -8.31 -7.21
C ALA A 230 3.58 -9.37 -6.74
N VAL A 231 4.13 -9.16 -5.55
CA VAL A 231 5.05 -10.09 -4.89
C VAL A 231 4.63 -10.36 -3.45
N ASP A 232 4.96 -11.55 -2.97
CA ASP A 232 4.79 -11.95 -1.59
C ASP A 232 6.04 -12.70 -1.11
N MET A 233 6.86 -12.04 -0.30
CA MET A 233 8.16 -12.53 0.14
C MET A 233 8.15 -12.97 1.60
N PRO A 234 8.90 -14.02 1.97
CA PRO A 234 9.14 -14.33 3.37
C PRO A 234 10.01 -13.24 4.01
N ASN A 235 9.63 -12.78 5.20
CA ASN A 235 10.45 -11.91 6.04
C ASN A 235 11.46 -12.76 6.83
N ALA A 236 12.44 -13.31 6.12
CA ALA A 236 13.34 -14.32 6.64
C ALA A 236 14.79 -14.16 6.15
N GLN A 237 15.73 -14.71 6.92
CA GLN A 237 17.10 -14.96 6.50
C GLN A 237 17.18 -16.06 5.42
N GLY A 238 18.29 -16.09 4.68
CA GLY A 238 18.58 -17.12 3.67
C GLY A 238 18.05 -16.80 2.27
N ILE A 239 17.46 -15.63 2.06
CA ILE A 239 16.87 -15.24 0.76
C ILE A 239 17.61 -14.12 0.03
N ARG A 240 18.75 -13.65 0.56
CA ARG A 240 19.47 -12.46 0.05
C ARG A 240 19.76 -12.53 -1.44
N SER A 241 20.15 -13.71 -1.92
CA SER A 241 20.52 -13.94 -3.31
C SER A 241 19.32 -14.22 -4.22
N ASN A 242 18.13 -14.46 -3.66
CA ASN A 242 16.97 -14.82 -4.46
C ASN A 242 16.57 -13.66 -5.38
N ASP A 243 16.01 -14.02 -6.54
CA ASP A 243 15.36 -13.06 -7.43
C ASP A 243 13.96 -12.76 -6.89
N TRP A 244 13.59 -11.48 -6.81
CA TRP A 244 12.25 -11.06 -6.41
C TRP A 244 11.17 -11.65 -7.31
N ARG A 245 11.49 -11.93 -8.59
CA ARG A 245 10.57 -12.52 -9.56
C ARG A 245 10.08 -13.91 -9.15
N SER A 246 10.85 -14.63 -8.33
CA SER A 246 10.46 -15.94 -7.79
C SER A 246 9.31 -15.88 -6.79
N TYR A 247 9.01 -14.68 -6.28
CA TYR A 247 7.94 -14.43 -5.30
C TYR A 247 6.70 -13.79 -5.93
N ARG A 248 6.61 -13.76 -7.26
CA ARG A 248 5.45 -13.19 -7.96
C ARG A 248 4.18 -13.97 -7.64
N VAL A 249 3.12 -13.21 -7.42
CA VAL A 249 1.76 -13.68 -7.18
C VAL A 249 0.78 -12.80 -7.95
N SER A 250 -0.48 -13.19 -7.97
CA SER A 250 -1.58 -12.33 -8.42
C SER A 250 -1.99 -11.38 -7.30
N VAL A 251 -2.68 -10.29 -7.63
CA VAL A 251 -3.26 -9.40 -6.61
C VAL A 251 -4.39 -10.11 -5.88
N ASP A 252 -5.21 -10.91 -6.56
CA ASP A 252 -6.24 -11.77 -5.93
C ASP A 252 -5.65 -12.62 -4.80
N GLN A 253 -4.45 -13.19 -5.00
CA GLN A 253 -3.77 -13.97 -3.97
C GLN A 253 -3.32 -13.12 -2.78
N LEU A 254 -2.90 -11.87 -2.99
CA LEU A 254 -2.57 -10.95 -1.90
C LEU A 254 -3.83 -10.53 -1.13
N GLU A 255 -4.92 -10.20 -1.82
CA GLU A 255 -6.21 -9.86 -1.22
C GLU A 255 -6.75 -11.01 -0.39
N ALA A 256 -6.72 -12.24 -0.91
CA ALA A 256 -7.13 -13.43 -0.17
C ALA A 256 -6.32 -13.66 1.12
N ARG A 257 -5.05 -13.24 1.17
CA ARG A 257 -4.16 -13.40 2.34
C ARG A 257 -4.30 -12.25 3.35
N THR A 258 -4.65 -11.07 2.88
CA THR A 258 -4.66 -9.84 3.69
C THR A 258 -6.06 -9.39 4.10
N GLY A 259 -7.09 -9.79 3.34
CA GLY A 259 -8.46 -9.29 3.47
C GLY A 259 -8.63 -7.86 2.92
N TYR A 260 -7.67 -7.34 2.17
CA TYR A 260 -7.73 -6.01 1.55
C TYR A 260 -8.40 -6.06 0.17
N ASN A 261 -8.86 -4.89 -0.29
CA ASN A 261 -9.26 -4.62 -1.67
C ASN A 261 -8.27 -3.59 -2.26
N LEU A 262 -7.24 -4.08 -2.91
CA LEU A 262 -6.20 -3.28 -3.54
C LEU A 262 -6.72 -2.67 -4.84
N PHE A 263 -6.27 -1.45 -5.17
CA PHE A 263 -6.70 -0.74 -6.38
C PHE A 263 -8.24 -0.57 -6.53
N SER A 264 -8.95 -0.51 -5.40
CA SER A 264 -10.42 -0.47 -5.29
C SER A 264 -11.14 0.63 -6.07
N ASN A 265 -10.44 1.70 -6.48
CA ASN A 265 -11.03 2.77 -7.29
C ASN A 265 -11.06 2.45 -8.79
N LEU A 266 -10.40 1.38 -9.24
CA LEU A 266 -10.51 0.92 -10.62
C LEU A 266 -11.90 0.33 -10.89
N PRO A 267 -12.41 0.36 -12.13
CA PRO A 267 -13.62 -0.38 -12.48
C PRO A 267 -13.45 -1.89 -12.24
N VAL A 268 -14.47 -2.55 -11.68
CA VAL A 268 -14.47 -4.00 -11.39
C VAL A 268 -14.17 -4.85 -12.65
N THR A 269 -14.59 -4.39 -13.83
CA THR A 269 -14.29 -5.05 -15.11
C THR A 269 -12.81 -5.01 -15.49
N ILE A 270 -12.05 -4.05 -14.96
CA ILE A 270 -10.59 -3.99 -15.11
C ILE A 270 -9.92 -4.81 -14.01
N GLN A 271 -10.34 -4.61 -12.75
CA GLN A 271 -9.83 -5.34 -11.58
C GLN A 271 -9.84 -6.85 -11.82
N SER A 272 -11.01 -7.42 -12.16
CA SER A 272 -11.21 -8.85 -12.45
C SER A 272 -10.29 -9.44 -13.53
N VAL A 273 -9.69 -8.60 -14.37
CA VAL A 273 -8.77 -9.04 -15.43
C VAL A 273 -7.31 -8.88 -15.01
N ILE A 274 -6.92 -7.74 -14.45
CA ILE A 274 -5.51 -7.47 -14.11
C ILE A 274 -5.11 -8.12 -12.79
N GLU A 275 -6.02 -8.24 -11.82
CA GLU A 275 -5.72 -8.73 -10.47
C GLU A 275 -5.60 -10.25 -10.41
N ALA A 276 -6.28 -10.97 -11.30
CA ALA A 276 -6.19 -12.42 -11.47
C ALA A 276 -4.87 -12.90 -12.13
N ARG A 277 -4.11 -11.99 -12.75
CA ARG A 277 -2.89 -12.34 -13.50
C ARG A 277 -1.67 -12.32 -12.59
N VAL A 278 -0.75 -13.24 -12.84
CA VAL A 278 0.62 -13.19 -12.31
C VAL A 278 1.51 -12.56 -13.38
N ASP A 279 2.23 -11.49 -13.05
CA ASP A 279 3.23 -10.89 -13.95
C ASP A 279 4.26 -11.95 -14.38
N ASN A 280 4.55 -12.01 -15.67
CA ASN A 280 5.46 -13.01 -16.26
C ASN A 280 6.60 -12.39 -17.10
N VAL A 281 6.75 -11.06 -17.07
CA VAL A 281 7.80 -10.36 -17.80
C VAL A 281 9.17 -10.73 -17.22
N SER A 282 10.12 -11.06 -18.10
CA SER A 282 11.38 -11.70 -17.72
C SER A 282 12.60 -10.77 -17.64
N ASN A 283 12.47 -9.52 -18.12
CA ASN A 283 13.57 -8.57 -18.39
C ASN A 283 14.81 -8.72 -17.51
#